data_AF-F6IEQ1-F1
#
_entry.id   AF-F6IEQ1-F1
#
_cell.length_a   1.000
_cell.length_b   1.000
_cell.length_c   1.000
_cell.angle_alpha   90.00
_cell.angle_beta   90.00
_cell.angle_gamma   90.00
#
_symmetry.space_group_name_H-M   'P 1'
#
loop_
_entity.id
_entity.type
_entity.pdbx_description
1 polymer ?
#
loop_
_entity_poly.entity_id
_entity_poly.type
_entity_poly.pdbx_seq_one_letter_code
_entity_poly.pdbx_strand_id
1 'polypeptide(L)'
;MLLPVEPKSVDPARIGVMGESAGGGLVAVLALPAPDRGAPALRFQLLTYPMLDDRTCIAPEHPFAGDFVWAPLNSHFGWQTLLGAEPGCPHVSPYVAVACAHCLSGLPQTYIATGALDFFVDENLEFARRLLAAGVPVDLNPYPGAFHGFDLMPAADISRRALADRLAALRRFIEV
;
A
#
# COMPACT_ATOMS: atom_id res chain seq x y z
N MET A 1 -27.11 29.07 -4.28
CA MET A 1 -27.81 28.20 -3.31
C MET A 1 -27.25 26.80 -3.52
N LEU A 2 -26.25 26.41 -2.72
CA LEU A 2 -25.71 25.05 -2.73
C LEU A 2 -26.69 24.18 -1.97
N LEU A 3 -27.16 23.09 -2.58
CA LEU A 3 -28.02 22.13 -1.89
C LEU A 3 -27.24 21.55 -0.69
N PRO A 4 -27.84 21.47 0.50
CA PRO A 4 -27.21 20.79 1.63
C PRO A 4 -27.02 19.33 1.24
N VAL A 5 -25.76 18.90 1.20
CA VAL A 5 -25.42 17.48 1.13
C VAL A 5 -25.72 16.94 2.53
N GLU A 6 -26.88 16.30 2.69
CA GLU A 6 -27.16 15.47 3.87
C GLU A 6 -25.96 14.53 4.08
N PRO A 7 -25.35 14.48 5.27
CA PRO A 7 -24.24 13.58 5.52
C PRO A 7 -24.74 12.16 5.28
N LYS A 8 -24.25 11.51 4.22
CA LYS A 8 -24.52 10.08 4.00
C LYS A 8 -24.05 9.36 5.25
N SER A 9 -24.95 8.64 5.92
CA SER A 9 -24.61 7.80 7.06
C SER A 9 -23.60 6.75 6.60
N VAL A 10 -22.33 6.92 6.96
CA VAL A 10 -21.29 5.90 6.74
C VAL A 10 -21.45 4.84 7.82
N ASP A 11 -21.54 3.57 7.41
CA ASP A 11 -21.54 2.46 8.36
C ASP A 11 -20.13 2.31 8.98
N PRO A 12 -19.96 2.53 10.30
CA PRO A 12 -18.66 2.40 10.96
C PRO A 12 -18.10 0.98 10.93
N ALA A 13 -18.93 -0.03 10.63
CA ALA A 13 -18.48 -1.40 10.42
C ALA A 13 -17.90 -1.65 9.02
N ARG A 14 -18.01 -0.71 8.07
CA ARG A 14 -17.60 -0.85 6.67
C ARG A 14 -16.63 0.25 6.24
N ILE A 15 -15.68 0.59 7.11
CA ILE A 15 -14.64 1.58 6.81
C ILE A 15 -13.40 0.89 6.26
N GLY A 16 -13.02 1.29 5.05
CA GLY A 16 -11.78 0.90 4.40
C GLY A 16 -10.91 2.12 4.07
N VAL A 17 -9.61 1.90 3.92
CA VAL A 17 -8.65 2.92 3.52
C VAL A 17 -7.98 2.52 2.21
N MET A 18 -7.52 3.51 1.44
CA MET A 18 -6.79 3.25 0.21
C MET A 18 -5.66 4.26 0.03
N GLY A 19 -4.57 3.81 -0.57
CA GLY A 19 -3.40 4.65 -0.79
C GLY A 19 -2.53 4.11 -1.91
N GLU A 20 -1.77 5.01 -2.53
CA GLU A 20 -0.92 4.73 -3.67
C GLU A 20 0.51 5.18 -3.34
N SER A 21 1.53 4.41 -3.74
CA SER A 21 2.94 4.74 -3.51
C SER A 21 3.21 5.05 -2.02
N ALA A 22 3.80 6.21 -1.69
CA ALA A 22 3.98 6.69 -0.31
C ALA A 22 2.66 6.73 0.48
N GLY A 23 1.55 7.11 -0.15
CA GLY A 23 0.22 7.08 0.47
C GLY A 23 -0.22 5.67 0.83
N GLY A 24 0.21 4.66 0.06
CA GLY A 24 0.01 3.24 0.36
C GLY A 24 0.71 2.82 1.65
N GLY A 25 1.96 3.26 1.85
CA GLY A 25 2.67 3.07 3.11
C GLY A 25 1.96 3.71 4.29
N LEU A 26 1.50 4.95 4.14
CA LEU A 26 0.78 5.68 5.18
C LEU A 26 -0.51 4.95 5.61
N VAL A 27 -1.29 4.44 4.66
CA VAL A 27 -2.52 3.71 5.02
C VAL A 27 -2.23 2.32 5.61
N ALA A 28 -1.16 1.65 5.19
CA ALA A 28 -0.75 0.38 5.79
C ALA A 28 -0.30 0.58 7.26
N VAL A 29 0.42 1.67 7.55
CA VAL A 29 0.73 2.11 8.91
C VAL A 29 -0.52 2.49 9.70
N LEU A 30 -1.46 3.19 9.07
CA LEU A 30 -2.75 3.54 9.68
C LEU A 30 -3.56 2.29 10.04
N ALA A 31 -3.39 1.20 9.30
CA ALA A 31 -4.06 -0.07 9.58
C ALA A 31 -3.49 -0.83 10.79
N LEU A 32 -2.26 -0.53 11.24
CA LEU A 32 -1.67 -1.20 12.40
C LEU A 32 -2.53 -1.02 13.65
N PRO A 33 -2.74 -2.10 14.44
CA PRO A 33 -3.41 -2.00 15.73
C PRO A 33 -2.62 -1.08 16.65
N ALA A 34 -3.25 0.02 17.07
CA ALA A 34 -2.69 0.92 18.06
C ALA A 34 -3.68 1.03 19.23
N PRO A 35 -3.21 0.90 20.48
CA PRO A 35 -4.02 1.23 21.64
C PRO A 35 -4.52 2.68 21.52
N ASP A 36 -5.76 2.93 21.95
CA ASP A 36 -6.31 4.28 22.19
C ASP A 36 -6.64 5.16 20.98
N ARG A 37 -6.78 4.62 19.77
CA ARG A 37 -7.10 5.49 18.60
C ARG A 37 -8.50 6.11 18.60
N GLY A 38 -9.44 5.63 19.41
CA GLY A 38 -10.85 6.10 19.39
C GLY A 38 -11.53 6.03 18.01
N ALA A 39 -10.86 5.41 17.04
CA ALA A 39 -11.21 5.37 15.64
C ALA A 39 -11.94 4.04 15.35
N PRO A 40 -12.88 4.04 14.39
CA PRO A 40 -13.55 2.82 13.98
C PRO A 40 -12.54 1.80 13.44
N ALA A 41 -12.85 0.52 13.63
CA ALA A 41 -12.02 -0.57 13.13
C ALA A 41 -11.99 -0.55 11.59
N LEU A 42 -10.78 -0.44 11.03
CA LEU A 42 -10.58 -0.60 9.58
C LEU A 42 -10.83 -2.06 9.21
N ARG A 43 -11.62 -2.28 8.16
CA ARG A 43 -11.98 -3.62 7.67
C ARG A 43 -11.34 -3.98 6.34
N PHE A 44 -10.87 -2.98 5.61
CA PHE A 44 -10.23 -3.16 4.32
C PHE A 44 -9.12 -2.12 4.10
N GLN A 45 -8.05 -2.54 3.41
CA GLN A 45 -7.04 -1.63 2.89
C GLN A 45 -6.73 -1.96 1.42
N LEU A 46 -6.71 -0.95 0.56
CA LEU A 46 -6.34 -1.06 -0.84
C LEU A 46 -5.03 -0.32 -1.08
N LEU A 47 -3.99 -1.08 -1.42
CA LEU A 47 -2.64 -0.59 -1.60
C LEU A 47 -2.25 -0.71 -3.08
N THR A 48 -1.94 0.42 -3.73
CA THR A 48 -1.43 0.43 -5.11
C THR A 48 0.05 0.79 -5.08
N TYR A 49 0.90 -0.14 -5.53
CA TYR A 49 2.37 -0.10 -5.51
C TYR A 49 2.94 0.59 -4.26
N PRO A 50 2.51 0.17 -3.05
CA PRO A 50 2.81 0.93 -1.83
C PRO A 50 4.31 0.96 -1.53
N MET A 51 4.79 2.07 -0.98
CA MET A 51 6.14 2.22 -0.43
C MET A 51 6.14 1.78 1.04
N LEU A 52 6.81 0.68 1.38
CA LEU A 52 6.58 -0.04 2.64
C LEU A 52 7.81 -0.19 3.54
N ASP A 53 9.01 -0.24 2.94
CA ASP A 53 10.26 -0.55 3.60
C ASP A 53 11.32 0.51 3.28
N ASP A 54 11.89 1.09 4.33
CA ASP A 54 12.95 2.09 4.19
C ASP A 54 14.26 1.50 3.65
N ARG A 55 14.42 0.18 3.77
CA ARG A 55 15.62 -0.51 3.31
C ARG A 55 15.62 -0.77 1.80
N THR A 56 14.49 -0.67 1.12
CA THR A 56 14.40 -0.99 -0.32
C THR A 56 15.34 -0.12 -1.17
N CYS A 57 15.55 1.14 -0.80
CA CYS A 57 16.45 2.05 -1.51
C CYS A 57 17.94 1.83 -1.28
N ILE A 58 18.32 0.92 -0.37
CA ILE A 58 19.71 0.55 -0.10
C ILE A 58 19.96 -0.96 -0.29
N ALA A 59 18.92 -1.72 -0.65
CA ALA A 59 19.03 -3.12 -0.97
C ALA A 59 19.71 -3.31 -2.35
N PRO A 60 20.25 -4.51 -2.64
CA PRO A 60 20.71 -4.83 -3.99
C PRO A 60 19.61 -4.56 -5.03
N GLU A 61 20.00 -4.03 -6.18
CA GLU A 61 19.06 -3.72 -7.26
C GLU A 61 18.36 -4.98 -7.77
N HIS A 62 17.07 -4.85 -8.07
CA HIS A 62 16.33 -5.93 -8.72
C HIS A 62 16.81 -6.05 -10.18
N PRO A 63 17.09 -7.26 -10.69
CA PRO A 63 17.71 -7.45 -12.01
C PRO A 63 16.85 -6.98 -13.21
N PHE A 64 15.55 -6.73 -13.00
CA PHE A 64 14.58 -6.42 -14.07
C PHE A 64 13.56 -5.32 -13.73
N ALA A 65 13.68 -4.63 -12.59
CA ALA A 65 12.66 -3.69 -12.11
C ALA A 65 13.29 -2.49 -11.39
N GLY A 66 12.54 -1.38 -11.29
CA GLY A 66 12.97 -0.21 -10.53
C GLY A 66 13.61 0.93 -11.31
N ASP A 67 13.60 0.86 -12.64
CA ASP A 67 14.20 1.88 -13.52
C ASP A 67 13.21 2.98 -13.97
N PHE A 68 11.91 2.75 -13.86
CA PHE A 68 10.89 3.57 -14.51
C PHE A 68 10.09 4.41 -13.51
N VAL A 69 10.07 5.73 -13.74
CA VAL A 69 9.35 6.77 -12.98
C VAL A 69 9.83 6.99 -11.55
N TRP A 70 9.98 5.92 -10.77
CA TRP A 70 10.47 5.96 -9.39
C TRP A 70 11.68 5.07 -9.24
N ALA A 71 12.81 5.65 -8.84
CA ALA A 71 14.11 4.99 -8.79
C ALA A 71 14.69 4.99 -7.36
N PRO A 72 15.74 4.20 -7.07
CA PRO A 72 16.35 4.10 -5.75
C PRO A 72 16.71 5.47 -5.14
N LEU A 73 17.23 6.41 -5.93
CA LEU A 73 17.62 7.74 -5.47
C LEU A 73 16.42 8.56 -4.95
N ASN A 74 15.26 8.47 -5.62
CA ASN A 74 14.04 9.15 -5.19
C ASN A 74 13.54 8.56 -3.88
N SER A 75 13.54 7.23 -3.77
CA SER A 75 13.11 6.53 -2.57
C SER A 75 14.05 6.81 -1.39
N HIS A 76 15.36 6.88 -1.64
CA HIS A 76 16.36 7.24 -0.63
C HIS A 76 16.10 8.64 -0.08
N PHE A 77 15.93 9.64 -0.97
CA PHE A 77 15.63 11.01 -0.55
C PHE A 77 14.31 11.09 0.24
N GLY A 78 13.27 10.40 -0.22
CA GLY A 78 11.97 10.35 0.45
C GLY A 78 12.06 9.76 1.86
N TRP A 79 12.70 8.60 2.01
CA TRP A 79 12.90 7.98 3.32
C TRP A 79 13.79 8.81 4.23
N GLN A 80 14.91 9.34 3.73
CA GLN A 80 15.80 10.18 4.53
C GLN A 80 15.09 11.43 5.07
N THR A 81 14.24 12.04 4.24
CA THR A 81 13.43 13.22 4.63
C THR A 81 12.38 12.86 5.68
N LEU A 82 11.70 11.73 5.52
CA LEU A 82 10.67 11.27 6.47
C LEU A 82 11.26 10.84 7.81
N LEU A 83 12.41 10.16 7.79
CA LEU A 83 13.08 9.64 8.98
C LEU A 83 13.88 10.71 9.72
N GLY A 84 14.37 11.74 9.02
CA GLY A 84 15.38 12.65 9.55
C GLY A 84 16.72 11.96 9.83
N ALA A 85 16.95 10.79 9.22
CA ALA A 85 18.12 9.93 9.37
C ALA A 85 18.32 9.10 8.09
N GLU A 86 19.43 8.39 7.98
CA GLU A 86 19.67 7.50 6.83
C GLU A 86 18.64 6.35 6.78
N PRO A 87 18.16 5.96 5.59
CA PRO A 87 17.39 4.74 5.44
C PRO A 87 18.20 3.52 5.88
N GLY A 88 17.54 2.53 6.46
CA GLY A 88 18.15 1.33 7.03
C GLY A 88 18.74 1.51 8.42
N CYS A 89 18.53 2.66 9.08
CA CYS A 89 18.92 2.83 10.47
C CYS A 89 18.26 1.78 11.39
N PRO A 90 18.96 1.34 12.46
CA PRO A 90 18.34 0.48 13.46
C PRO A 90 17.10 1.12 14.08
N HIS A 91 16.12 0.29 14.45
CA HIS A 91 14.94 0.70 15.24
C HIS A 91 13.97 1.68 14.54
N VAL A 92 13.86 1.63 13.21
CA VAL A 92 12.77 2.31 12.49
C VAL A 92 11.42 1.82 13.03
N SER A 93 10.58 2.78 13.44
CA SER A 93 9.28 2.48 14.01
C SER A 93 8.37 1.82 12.98
N PRO A 94 7.60 0.76 13.34
CA PRO A 94 6.60 0.19 12.45
C PRO A 94 5.48 1.18 12.09
N TYR A 95 5.33 2.25 12.88
CA TYR A 95 4.41 3.35 12.57
C TYR A 95 5.00 4.41 11.63
N VAL A 96 6.16 4.13 11.02
CA VAL A 96 6.76 4.93 9.95
C VAL A 96 6.95 4.06 8.71
N ALA A 97 7.53 2.87 8.87
CA ALA A 97 7.65 1.86 7.82
C ALA A 97 6.99 0.56 8.28
N VAL A 98 5.84 0.21 7.69
CA VAL A 98 5.06 -0.98 8.12
C VAL A 98 5.84 -2.28 7.95
N ALA A 99 6.81 -2.32 7.02
CA ALA A 99 7.69 -3.48 6.86
C ALA A 99 8.49 -3.80 8.14
N CYS A 100 8.71 -2.84 9.03
CA CYS A 100 9.40 -3.04 10.31
C CYS A 100 8.50 -3.69 11.39
N ALA A 101 7.19 -3.89 11.13
CA ALA A 101 6.29 -4.48 12.11
C ALA A 101 6.54 -5.98 12.35
N HIS A 102 6.80 -6.36 13.60
CA HIS A 102 7.03 -7.77 13.98
C HIS A 102 5.77 -8.65 13.87
N CYS A 103 4.59 -8.07 14.02
CA CYS A 103 3.31 -8.76 13.96
C CYS A 103 2.35 -8.02 13.03
N LEU A 104 1.78 -8.75 12.08
CA LEU A 104 0.78 -8.24 11.14
C LEU A 104 -0.62 -8.83 11.39
N SER A 105 -0.77 -9.66 12.43
CA SER A 105 -2.05 -10.27 12.77
C SER A 105 -3.08 -9.22 13.14
N GLY A 106 -4.32 -9.42 12.68
CA GLY A 106 -5.42 -8.48 12.95
C GLY A 106 -5.44 -7.25 12.05
N LEU A 107 -4.51 -7.12 11.09
CA LEU A 107 -4.67 -6.16 10.00
C LEU A 107 -5.93 -6.46 9.17
N PRO A 108 -6.56 -5.42 8.57
CA PRO A 108 -7.74 -5.61 7.73
C PRO A 108 -7.44 -6.45 6.49
N GLN A 109 -8.49 -6.96 5.84
CA GLN A 109 -8.36 -7.56 4.51
C GLN A 109 -7.62 -6.60 3.58
N THR A 110 -6.62 -7.10 2.86
CA THR A 110 -5.70 -6.27 2.10
C THR A 110 -5.80 -6.60 0.62
N TYR A 111 -6.02 -5.59 -0.22
CA TYR A 111 -5.77 -5.68 -1.66
C TYR A 111 -4.43 -5.01 -1.96
N ILE A 112 -3.56 -5.66 -2.73
CA ILE A 112 -2.29 -5.11 -3.20
C ILE A 112 -2.27 -5.21 -4.73
N ALA A 113 -2.17 -4.07 -5.42
CA ALA A 113 -1.80 -4.01 -6.82
C ALA A 113 -0.34 -3.56 -6.92
N THR A 114 0.49 -4.24 -7.72
CA THR A 114 1.88 -3.81 -7.93
C THR A 114 2.33 -4.06 -9.36
N GLY A 115 3.21 -3.22 -9.89
CA GLY A 115 3.80 -3.44 -11.20
C GLY A 115 4.94 -4.45 -11.14
N ALA A 116 5.04 -5.36 -12.11
CA ALA A 116 6.15 -6.31 -12.15
C ALA A 116 7.52 -5.66 -12.49
N LEU A 117 7.50 -4.42 -13.00
CA LEU A 117 8.69 -3.59 -13.26
C LEU A 117 8.82 -2.44 -12.25
N ASP A 118 7.96 -2.40 -11.23
CA ASP A 118 7.98 -1.38 -10.18
C ASP A 118 9.19 -1.56 -9.26
N PHE A 119 9.74 -0.44 -8.80
CA PHE A 119 10.79 -0.42 -7.78
C PHE A 119 10.38 -1.11 -6.49
N PHE A 120 9.10 -1.02 -6.11
CA PHE A 120 8.59 -1.60 -4.86
C PHE A 120 8.09 -3.04 -5.01
N VAL A 121 8.31 -3.70 -6.15
CA VAL A 121 7.73 -5.04 -6.42
C VAL A 121 8.10 -6.06 -5.33
N ASP A 122 9.36 -6.16 -4.94
CA ASP A 122 9.81 -7.16 -3.97
C ASP A 122 9.25 -6.90 -2.58
N GLU A 123 9.27 -5.65 -2.11
CA GLU A 123 8.70 -5.31 -0.79
C GLU A 123 7.18 -5.50 -0.75
N ASN A 124 6.49 -5.29 -1.88
CA ASN A 124 5.05 -5.52 -1.99
C ASN A 124 4.72 -7.02 -1.93
N LEU A 125 5.48 -7.85 -2.64
CA LEU A 125 5.35 -9.30 -2.61
C LEU A 125 5.67 -9.85 -1.21
N GLU A 126 6.74 -9.36 -0.58
CA GLU A 126 7.13 -9.79 0.77
C GLU A 126 6.10 -9.39 1.82
N PHE A 127 5.56 -8.16 1.74
CA PHE A 127 4.50 -7.73 2.65
C PHE A 127 3.24 -8.58 2.51
N ALA A 128 2.82 -8.87 1.26
CA ALA A 128 1.70 -9.79 0.99
C ALA A 128 1.94 -11.18 1.58
N ARG A 129 3.15 -11.73 1.40
CA ARG A 129 3.56 -13.02 1.97
C ARG A 129 3.46 -13.02 3.50
N ARG A 130 3.93 -11.96 4.16
CA ARG A 130 3.87 -11.82 5.63
C ARG A 130 2.44 -11.67 6.15
N LEU A 131 1.60 -10.92 5.44
CA LEU A 131 0.17 -10.80 5.77
C LEU A 131 -0.52 -12.16 5.72
N LEU A 132 -0.32 -12.92 4.63
CA LEU A 132 -0.86 -14.27 4.48
C LEU A 132 -0.37 -15.20 5.60
N ALA A 133 0.93 -15.15 5.94
CA ALA A 133 1.49 -15.93 7.03
C ALA A 133 0.89 -15.56 8.41
N ALA A 134 0.41 -14.32 8.58
CA ALA A 134 -0.29 -13.84 9.77
C ALA A 134 -1.80 -14.13 9.77
N GLY A 135 -2.32 -14.82 8.74
CA GLY A 135 -3.74 -15.16 8.60
C GLY A 135 -4.63 -14.03 8.10
N VAL A 136 -4.05 -12.96 7.54
CA VAL A 136 -4.81 -11.86 6.93
C VAL A 136 -5.26 -12.27 5.53
N PRO A 137 -6.54 -12.07 5.15
CA PRO A 137 -6.98 -12.27 3.77
C PRO A 137 -6.32 -11.25 2.83
N VAL A 138 -5.68 -11.73 1.76
CA VAL A 138 -4.95 -10.87 0.81
C VAL A 138 -5.35 -11.17 -0.63
N ASP A 139 -5.70 -10.12 -1.37
CA ASP A 139 -5.80 -10.11 -2.83
C ASP A 139 -4.51 -9.48 -3.41
N LEU A 140 -3.56 -10.29 -3.87
CA LEU A 140 -2.30 -9.82 -4.46
C LEU A 140 -2.37 -9.86 -5.99
N ASN A 141 -2.13 -8.72 -6.65
CA ASN A 141 -2.24 -8.55 -8.09
C ASN A 141 -0.96 -7.91 -8.67
N PRO A 142 0.02 -8.73 -9.09
CA PRO A 142 1.15 -8.26 -9.88
C PRO A 142 0.70 -8.06 -11.34
N TYR A 143 1.00 -6.90 -11.91
CA TYR A 143 0.68 -6.56 -13.30
C TYR A 143 1.93 -6.68 -14.18
N PRO A 144 2.00 -7.68 -15.09
CA PRO A 144 3.16 -7.86 -15.97
C PRO A 144 3.37 -6.65 -16.87
N GLY A 145 4.59 -6.10 -16.88
CA GLY A 145 4.94 -4.93 -17.70
C GLY A 145 4.51 -3.57 -17.13
N ALA A 146 3.83 -3.54 -15.98
CA ALA A 146 3.55 -2.28 -15.28
C ALA A 146 4.77 -1.82 -14.47
N PHE A 147 5.03 -0.51 -14.53
CA PHE A 147 6.01 0.20 -13.71
C PHE A 147 5.30 1.07 -12.65
N HIS A 148 6.07 1.83 -11.87
CA HIS A 148 5.51 2.71 -10.85
C HIS A 148 4.58 3.80 -11.42
N GLY A 149 3.34 3.88 -10.91
CA GLY A 149 2.35 4.84 -11.42
C GLY A 149 1.83 4.52 -12.82
N PHE A 150 1.85 3.25 -13.25
CA PHE A 150 1.36 2.83 -14.57
C PHE A 150 -0.08 3.27 -14.87
N ASP A 151 -0.93 3.41 -13.85
CA ASP A 151 -2.34 3.78 -14.00
C ASP A 151 -2.58 5.29 -14.22
N LEU A 152 -1.52 6.12 -14.16
CA LEU A 152 -1.52 7.50 -14.68
C LEU A 152 -1.71 7.56 -16.20
N MET A 153 -1.59 6.42 -16.89
CA MET A 153 -1.92 6.24 -18.31
C MET A 153 -3.27 5.52 -18.45
N PRO A 154 -4.43 6.19 -18.24
CA PRO A 154 -5.73 5.53 -18.13
C PRO A 154 -6.19 4.84 -19.42
N ALA A 155 -5.62 5.22 -20.57
CA ALA A 155 -5.89 4.63 -21.87
C ALA A 155 -5.09 3.34 -22.14
N ALA A 156 -4.13 2.96 -21.29
CA ALA A 156 -3.41 1.70 -21.44
C ALA A 156 -4.28 0.51 -21.00
N ASP A 157 -4.15 -0.63 -21.69
CA ASP A 157 -4.90 -1.85 -21.36
C ASP A 157 -4.63 -2.32 -19.93
N ILE A 158 -3.37 -2.25 -19.49
CA ILE A 158 -2.95 -2.65 -18.15
C ILE A 158 -3.59 -1.79 -17.05
N SER A 159 -3.75 -0.48 -17.31
CA SER A 159 -4.37 0.47 -16.38
C SER A 159 -5.87 0.24 -16.27
N ARG A 160 -6.54 -0.02 -17.41
CA ARG A 160 -7.96 -0.42 -17.42
C ARG A 160 -8.19 -1.72 -16.65
N ARG A 161 -7.34 -2.72 -16.87
CA ARG A 161 -7.41 -3.99 -16.15
C ARG A 161 -7.25 -3.77 -14.64
N ALA A 162 -6.21 -3.04 -14.22
CA ALA A 162 -5.98 -2.78 -12.80
C ALA A 162 -7.11 -1.97 -12.15
N LEU A 163 -7.72 -1.04 -12.87
CA LEU A 163 -8.91 -0.34 -12.39
C LEU A 163 -10.10 -1.30 -12.21
N ALA A 164 -10.36 -2.19 -13.17
CA ALA A 164 -11.42 -3.18 -13.08
C ALA A 164 -11.23 -4.12 -11.88
N ASP A 165 -10.01 -4.61 -11.68
CA ASP A 165 -9.66 -5.50 -10.57
C ASP A 165 -9.80 -4.79 -9.20
N ARG A 166 -9.34 -3.53 -9.08
CA ARG A 166 -9.54 -2.69 -7.89
C ARG A 166 -11.02 -2.47 -7.57
N LEU A 167 -11.82 -2.11 -8.58
CA LEU A 167 -13.27 -1.90 -8.41
C LEU A 167 -13.99 -3.19 -8.01
N ALA A 168 -13.58 -4.33 -8.55
CA ALA A 168 -14.13 -5.62 -8.16
C ALA A 168 -13.82 -5.95 -6.68
N ALA A 169 -12.59 -5.68 -6.22
CA ALA A 169 -12.22 -5.85 -4.80
C ALA A 169 -13.01 -4.91 -3.88
N LEU A 170 -13.16 -3.64 -4.25
CA LEU A 170 -13.95 -2.67 -3.49
C LEU A 170 -15.42 -3.07 -3.38
N ARG A 171 -16.03 -3.56 -4.48
CA ARG A 171 -17.42 -4.06 -4.46
C ARG A 171 -17.57 -5.24 -3.50
N ARG A 172 -16.68 -6.24 -3.58
CA ARG A 172 -16.68 -7.37 -2.63
C ARG A 172 -16.59 -6.89 -1.19
N PHE A 173 -15.79 -5.85 -0.90
CA PHE A 173 -15.69 -5.31 0.45
C PHE A 173 -16.99 -4.62 0.91
N ILE A 174 -17.60 -3.78 0.07
CA ILE A 174 -18.74 -2.95 0.46
C ILE A 174 -20.06 -3.74 0.49
N GLU A 175 -20.19 -4.79 -0.33
CA GLU A 175 -21.42 -5.59 -0.47
C GLU A 175 -21.56 -6.72 0.56
N VAL A 176 -20.49 -7.06 1.30
CA VAL A 176 -20.49 -8.10 2.35
C VAL A 176 -21.05 -7.59 3.68
#